data_AF-A0A3P5WYP7-F1
#
_entry.id   AF-A0A3P5WYP7-F1
#
_cell.length_a   1.000
_cell.length_b   1.000
_cell.length_c   1.000
_cell.angle_alpha   90.00
_cell.angle_beta   90.00
_cell.angle_gamma   90.00
#
_symmetry.space_group_name_H-M   'P 1'
#
loop_
_entity.id
_entity.type
_entity.pdbx_description
1 polymer ?
#
loop_
_entity_poly.entity_id
_entity_poly.type
_entity_poly.pdbx_seq_one_letter_code
_entity_poly.pdbx_strand_id
1 'polypeptide(L)'
;MDFLPTGFLPGVPEERVLTCLRRAPGNELAPGKFDSPESSAALASNAFGWFLDRPGLLAPLPGVPMGRPEGVEIEAEMRFPWRGGKHPRFDAAITTATTLVGVESKRYEPFRPQKAADFSLAYDRDWREGLARYTALRRDLAAGRKAFRTLGAAELIRQAYGLATQGARQGRGAVLVYLYAEPERWASGKPLDPAAVALHRKELAEFAGLVRGDLVSFMPLTWRDLLAQWAATPATAAHAGALLARFGPL
;
A
#
# COMPACT_ATOMS: atom_id res chain seq x y z
N MET A 1 -15.21 -24.78 16.05
CA MET A 1 -15.91 -24.10 14.95
C MET A 1 -15.19 -22.78 14.76
N ASP A 2 -14.26 -22.74 13.81
CA ASP A 2 -13.49 -21.54 13.50
C ASP A 2 -14.42 -20.54 12.81
N PHE A 3 -14.61 -19.38 13.42
CA PHE A 3 -15.24 -18.23 12.76
C PHE A 3 -14.31 -17.78 11.64
N LEU A 4 -14.54 -18.24 10.41
CA LEU A 4 -13.95 -17.61 9.24
C LEU A 4 -14.64 -16.25 9.05
N PRO A 5 -13.89 -15.15 8.85
CA PRO A 5 -14.48 -13.83 8.66
C PRO A 5 -15.33 -13.84 7.39
N THR A 6 -16.65 -13.64 7.54
CA THR A 6 -17.63 -13.57 6.44
C THR A 6 -17.54 -12.25 5.65
N GLY A 7 -16.38 -11.59 5.67
CA GLY A 7 -16.17 -10.20 5.25
C GLY A 7 -15.70 -9.99 3.80
N PHE A 8 -15.62 -11.04 2.99
CA PHE A 8 -15.18 -10.93 1.59
C PHE A 8 -16.34 -10.57 0.63
N LEU A 9 -16.05 -9.71 -0.33
CA LEU A 9 -17.00 -9.26 -1.34
C LEU A 9 -17.24 -10.30 -2.44
N PRO A 10 -18.38 -10.22 -3.15
CA PRO A 10 -18.69 -11.14 -4.26
C PRO A 10 -17.55 -11.25 -5.28
N GLY A 11 -17.18 -12.49 -5.59
CA GLY A 11 -16.14 -12.81 -6.59
C GLY A 11 -14.70 -12.71 -6.07
N VAL A 12 -14.46 -12.28 -4.83
CA VAL A 12 -13.16 -12.37 -4.18
C VAL A 12 -12.88 -13.85 -3.84
N PRO A 13 -11.75 -14.44 -4.27
CA PRO A 13 -11.42 -15.84 -3.99
C PRO A 13 -10.95 -16.01 -2.54
N GLU A 14 -11.91 -16.13 -1.62
CA GLU A 14 -11.72 -16.15 -0.16
C GLU A 14 -10.58 -17.06 0.30
N GLU A 15 -10.54 -18.32 -0.17
CA GLU A 15 -9.51 -19.28 0.27
C GLU A 15 -8.09 -18.83 -0.09
N ARG A 16 -7.91 -18.27 -1.30
CA ARG A 16 -6.61 -17.73 -1.73
C ARG A 16 -6.22 -16.52 -0.89
N VAL A 17 -7.19 -15.64 -0.62
CA VAL A 17 -6.95 -14.42 0.17
C VAL A 17 -6.56 -14.79 1.61
N LEU A 18 -7.30 -15.69 2.25
CA LEU A 18 -7.01 -16.19 3.58
C LEU A 18 -5.63 -16.88 3.65
N THR A 19 -5.26 -17.63 2.60
CA THR A 19 -3.93 -18.26 2.53
C THR A 19 -2.81 -17.22 2.53
N CYS A 20 -2.97 -16.12 1.79
CA CYS A 20 -2.01 -15.02 1.82
C CYS A 20 -1.95 -14.34 3.19
N LEU A 21 -3.11 -14.00 3.77
CA LEU A 21 -3.21 -13.33 5.08
C LEU A 21 -2.61 -14.18 6.22
N ARG A 22 -2.80 -15.50 6.21
CA ARG A 22 -2.21 -16.42 7.21
C ARG A 22 -0.69 -16.49 7.14
N ARG A 23 -0.10 -16.28 5.95
CA ARG A 23 1.35 -16.24 5.76
C ARG A 23 1.95 -14.88 6.14
N ALA A 24 1.12 -13.84 6.23
CA ALA A 24 1.55 -12.51 6.62
C ALA A 24 1.80 -12.45 8.14
N PRO A 25 2.88 -11.79 8.59
CA PRO A 25 3.21 -11.67 10.02
C PRO A 25 2.32 -10.64 10.76
N GLY A 26 1.43 -9.93 10.06
CA GLY A 26 0.63 -8.82 10.60
C GLY A 26 -0.49 -9.22 11.57
N ASN A 27 -0.74 -10.53 11.72
CA ASN A 27 -1.86 -11.08 12.49
C ASN A 27 -3.19 -10.42 12.09
N GLU A 28 -3.38 -10.15 10.79
CA GLU A 28 -4.56 -9.43 10.28
C GLU A 28 -5.86 -10.21 10.53
N LEU A 29 -5.75 -11.54 10.67
CA LEU A 29 -6.86 -12.44 11.01
C LEU A 29 -7.15 -12.52 12.51
N ALA A 30 -6.47 -11.73 13.35
CA ALA A 30 -6.84 -11.62 14.75
C ALA A 30 -8.31 -11.15 14.87
N PRO A 31 -9.10 -11.71 15.80
CA PRO A 31 -10.50 -11.35 15.96
C PRO A 31 -10.71 -9.83 16.04
N GLY A 32 -11.62 -9.31 15.20
CA GLY A 32 -11.98 -7.89 15.15
C GLY A 32 -11.01 -6.97 14.39
N LYS A 33 -9.84 -7.45 13.94
CA LYS A 33 -8.89 -6.62 13.18
C LYS A 33 -9.27 -6.51 11.70
N PHE A 34 -9.48 -7.65 11.04
CA PHE A 34 -9.96 -7.69 9.65
C PHE A 34 -11.37 -7.12 9.52
N ASP A 35 -12.28 -7.51 10.41
CA ASP A 35 -13.70 -7.12 10.32
C ASP A 35 -13.97 -5.66 10.73
N SER A 36 -12.96 -4.95 11.25
CA SER A 36 -13.09 -3.56 11.67
C SER A 36 -13.57 -2.68 10.50
N PRO A 37 -14.57 -1.81 10.73
CA PRO A 37 -15.04 -0.88 9.72
C PRO A 37 -13.99 0.15 9.32
N GLU A 38 -12.84 0.21 10.00
CA GLU A 38 -11.70 1.07 9.69
C GLU A 38 -10.48 0.30 9.15
N SER A 39 -10.63 -0.98 8.82
CA SER A 39 -9.53 -1.85 8.38
C SER A 39 -9.08 -1.54 6.95
N SER A 40 -7.82 -1.11 6.80
CA SER A 40 -7.17 -0.97 5.49
C SER A 40 -6.83 -2.32 4.87
N ALA A 41 -6.42 -3.31 5.69
CA ALA A 41 -6.11 -4.66 5.21
C ALA A 41 -7.34 -5.33 4.60
N ALA A 42 -8.53 -5.16 5.20
CA ALA A 42 -9.77 -5.68 4.64
C ALA A 42 -10.19 -4.96 3.36
N LEU A 43 -10.00 -3.64 3.29
CA LEU A 43 -10.26 -2.87 2.08
C LEU A 43 -9.33 -3.33 0.94
N ALA A 44 -8.02 -3.39 1.18
CA ALA A 44 -7.04 -3.78 0.18
C ALA A 44 -7.21 -5.24 -0.26
N SER A 45 -7.45 -6.15 0.69
CA SER A 45 -7.71 -7.57 0.40
C SER A 45 -8.96 -7.77 -0.45
N ASN A 46 -10.05 -7.03 -0.17
CA ASN A 46 -11.25 -7.10 -0.98
C ASN A 46 -11.07 -6.44 -2.35
N ALA A 47 -10.37 -5.31 -2.40
CA ALA A 47 -10.14 -4.58 -3.64
C ALA A 47 -9.23 -5.35 -4.60
N PHE A 48 -8.01 -5.67 -4.17
CA PHE A 48 -7.00 -6.32 -5.01
C PHE A 48 -7.13 -7.84 -5.04
N GLY A 49 -7.66 -8.47 -3.99
CA GLY A 49 -7.91 -9.91 -3.97
C GLY A 49 -8.82 -10.38 -5.10
N TRP A 50 -9.78 -9.53 -5.51
CA TRP A 50 -10.65 -9.80 -6.66
C TRP A 50 -9.90 -10.00 -7.97
N PHE A 51 -8.66 -9.51 -8.10
CA PHE A 51 -7.84 -9.65 -9.30
C PHE A 51 -6.85 -10.81 -9.26
N LEU A 52 -6.80 -11.61 -8.18
CA LEU A 52 -5.84 -12.72 -8.03
C LEU A 52 -5.95 -13.79 -9.14
N ASP A 53 -7.17 -14.05 -9.62
CA ASP A 53 -7.44 -15.01 -10.71
C ASP A 53 -7.71 -14.32 -12.05
N ARG A 54 -7.71 -12.99 -12.06
CA ARG A 54 -8.10 -12.16 -13.22
C ARG A 54 -7.28 -10.87 -13.33
N PRO A 55 -5.94 -10.95 -13.29
CA PRO A 55 -5.09 -9.76 -13.29
C PRO A 55 -5.34 -8.89 -14.53
N GLY A 56 -5.61 -9.51 -15.68
CA GLY A 56 -5.86 -8.81 -16.94
C GLY A 56 -7.13 -7.94 -17.00
N LEU A 57 -7.99 -7.99 -15.96
CA LEU A 57 -9.14 -7.08 -15.78
C LEU A 57 -8.78 -5.82 -14.98
N LEU A 58 -7.62 -5.80 -14.30
CA LEU A 58 -7.14 -4.60 -13.63
C LEU A 58 -6.59 -3.65 -14.70
N ALA A 59 -7.16 -2.46 -14.81
CA ALA A 59 -6.60 -1.40 -15.65
C ALA A 59 -5.28 -0.89 -15.03
N PRO A 60 -4.35 -0.35 -15.85
CA PRO A 60 -3.23 0.41 -15.31
C PRO A 60 -3.70 1.48 -14.33
N LEU A 61 -3.04 1.55 -13.17
CA LEU A 61 -3.46 2.46 -12.10
C LEU A 61 -3.34 3.93 -12.56
N PRO A 62 -4.26 4.82 -12.16
CA PRO A 62 -4.24 6.22 -12.59
C PRO A 62 -2.90 6.91 -12.29
N GLY A 63 -2.28 7.47 -13.34
CA GLY A 63 -1.02 8.22 -13.23
C GLY A 63 0.23 7.39 -12.91
N VAL A 64 0.10 6.07 -12.72
CA VAL A 64 1.23 5.18 -12.40
C VAL A 64 1.93 4.75 -13.69
N PRO A 65 3.27 4.89 -13.80
CA PRO A 65 4.00 4.47 -15.00
C PRO A 65 4.12 2.94 -15.05
N MET A 66 3.08 2.28 -15.52
CA MET A 66 3.01 0.82 -15.63
C MET A 66 2.27 0.37 -16.89
N GLY A 67 2.61 -0.82 -17.37
CA GLY A 67 1.90 -1.48 -18.47
C GLY A 67 0.62 -2.19 -18.01
N ARG A 68 0.11 -3.09 -18.87
CA ARG A 68 -1.02 -3.95 -18.53
C ARG A 68 -0.64 -4.93 -17.41
N PRO A 69 -1.45 -5.07 -16.35
CA PRO A 69 -1.26 -6.08 -15.32
C PRO A 69 -1.29 -7.51 -15.86
N GLU A 70 -0.30 -8.29 -15.46
CA GLU A 70 -0.14 -9.72 -15.76
C GLU A 70 -0.28 -10.58 -14.50
N GLY A 71 -0.01 -10.00 -13.33
CA GLY A 71 -0.15 -10.67 -12.04
C GLY A 71 -0.56 -9.71 -10.94
N VAL A 72 -1.36 -10.20 -10.00
CA VAL A 72 -1.69 -9.52 -8.76
C VAL A 72 -1.41 -10.49 -7.61
N GLU A 73 -0.73 -9.98 -6.59
CA GLU A 73 -0.51 -10.64 -5.32
C GLU A 73 -1.06 -9.75 -4.22
N ILE A 74 -1.52 -10.35 -3.13
CA ILE A 74 -1.84 -9.62 -1.89
C ILE A 74 -0.88 -10.02 -0.79
N GLU A 75 -0.65 -9.14 0.18
CA GLU A 75 0.32 -9.35 1.25
C GLU A 75 1.71 -9.73 0.69
N ALA A 76 2.13 -9.09 -0.39
CA ALA A 76 3.32 -9.48 -1.14
C ALA A 76 4.60 -9.10 -0.38
N GLU A 77 5.47 -10.08 -0.13
CA GLU A 77 6.76 -9.84 0.54
C GLU A 77 7.82 -9.33 -0.44
N MET A 78 8.44 -8.20 -0.12
CA MET A 78 9.53 -7.65 -0.92
C MET A 78 10.86 -7.90 -0.23
N ARG A 79 11.55 -8.93 -0.70
CA ARG A 79 12.78 -9.39 -0.07
C ARG A 79 13.91 -8.39 -0.23
N PHE A 80 14.56 -8.10 0.88
CA PHE A 80 15.86 -7.43 0.91
C PHE A 80 16.96 -8.28 0.24
N PRO A 81 18.14 -7.70 -0.07
CA PRO A 81 19.19 -8.43 -0.77
C PRO A 81 19.89 -9.48 0.13
N TRP A 82 19.69 -9.44 1.45
CA TRP A 82 20.30 -10.36 2.41
C TRP A 82 19.32 -11.42 2.93
N ARG A 83 19.87 -12.44 3.59
CA ARG A 83 19.12 -13.52 4.23
C ARG A 83 18.65 -13.10 5.63
N GLY A 84 17.42 -13.48 5.97
CA GLY A 84 16.86 -13.26 7.30
C GLY A 84 16.41 -11.82 7.58
N GLY A 85 15.80 -11.64 8.75
CA GLY A 85 15.14 -10.40 9.15
C GLY A 85 13.72 -10.27 8.59
N LYS A 86 13.01 -9.23 9.04
CA LYS A 86 11.65 -8.93 8.59
C LYS A 86 11.70 -8.13 7.29
N HIS A 87 11.27 -8.74 6.20
CA HIS A 87 11.10 -8.07 4.92
C HIS A 87 9.82 -7.23 4.91
N PRO A 88 9.81 -6.07 4.22
CA PRO A 88 8.62 -5.28 4.04
C PRO A 88 7.59 -6.06 3.23
N ARG A 89 6.32 -5.81 3.51
CA ARG A 89 5.22 -6.31 2.70
C ARG A 89 4.44 -5.13 2.14
N PHE A 90 3.72 -5.39 1.07
CA PHE A 90 2.72 -4.50 0.51
C PHE A 90 1.37 -5.18 0.59
N ASP A 91 0.32 -4.39 0.82
CA ASP A 91 -1.06 -4.90 0.82
C ASP A 91 -1.40 -5.57 -0.52
N ALA A 92 -0.88 -5.01 -1.62
CA ALA A 92 -0.89 -5.64 -2.93
C ALA A 92 0.40 -5.41 -3.71
N ALA A 93 0.75 -6.34 -4.59
CA ALA A 93 1.76 -6.15 -5.63
C ALA A 93 1.15 -6.44 -6.99
N ILE A 94 1.45 -5.58 -7.96
CA ILE A 94 1.00 -5.72 -9.33
C ILE A 94 2.23 -5.86 -10.22
N THR A 95 2.23 -6.94 -10.99
CA THR A 95 3.28 -7.24 -11.94
C THR A 95 2.80 -6.95 -13.35
N THR A 96 3.65 -6.30 -14.13
CA THR A 96 3.50 -6.11 -15.58
C THR A 96 4.76 -6.62 -16.29
N ALA A 97 4.78 -6.59 -17.62
CA ALA A 97 5.96 -6.94 -18.40
C ALA A 97 7.22 -6.18 -17.95
N THR A 98 7.12 -4.89 -17.63
CA THR A 98 8.27 -4.00 -17.39
C THR A 98 8.34 -3.41 -15.99
N THR A 99 7.30 -3.56 -15.17
CA THR A 99 7.19 -2.86 -13.88
C THR A 99 6.63 -3.77 -12.79
N LEU A 100 7.25 -3.72 -11.61
CA LEU A 100 6.71 -4.23 -10.36
C LEU A 100 6.20 -3.04 -9.53
N VAL A 101 4.90 -3.05 -9.25
CA VAL A 101 4.23 -2.02 -8.44
C VAL A 101 3.92 -2.60 -7.07
N GLY A 102 4.41 -1.96 -6.01
CA GLY A 102 4.00 -2.26 -4.64
C GLY A 102 2.96 -1.24 -4.18
N VAL A 103 1.81 -1.68 -3.68
CA VAL A 103 0.72 -0.83 -3.19
C VAL A 103 0.65 -0.92 -1.68
N GLU A 104 0.87 0.22 -1.03
CA GLU A 104 0.63 0.42 0.40
C GLU A 104 -0.67 1.20 0.56
N SER A 105 -1.68 0.58 1.16
CA SER A 105 -3.01 1.11 1.33
C SER A 105 -3.22 1.67 2.73
N LYS A 106 -3.68 2.92 2.81
CA LYS A 106 -4.09 3.57 4.06
C LYS A 106 -5.55 4.03 3.95
N ARG A 107 -6.26 4.04 5.07
CA ARG A 107 -7.63 4.54 5.15
C ARG A 107 -7.82 5.55 6.26
N TYR A 108 -7.42 5.20 7.47
CA TYR A 108 -7.56 6.05 8.65
C TYR A 108 -6.24 6.24 9.41
N GLU A 109 -5.26 5.38 9.16
CA GLU A 109 -3.93 5.39 9.74
C GLU A 109 -3.26 6.77 9.65
N PRO A 110 -3.34 7.54 8.54
CA PRO A 110 -2.63 8.81 8.45
C PRO A 110 -3.10 9.85 9.47
N PHE A 111 -4.32 9.67 9.99
CA PHE A 111 -4.96 10.60 10.92
C PHE A 111 -4.96 10.09 12.36
N ARG A 112 -4.36 8.93 12.62
CA ARG A 112 -4.12 8.40 13.96
C ARG A 112 -2.72 8.81 14.45
N PRO A 113 -2.51 8.92 15.77
CA PRO A 113 -1.17 9.11 16.32
C PRO A 113 -0.20 8.06 15.81
N GLN A 114 0.86 8.51 15.13
CA GLN A 114 1.89 7.63 14.59
C GLN A 114 2.96 7.34 15.64
N LYS A 115 3.54 6.14 15.56
CA LYS A 115 4.76 5.82 16.31
C LYS A 115 5.93 6.59 15.71
N ALA A 116 6.91 6.90 16.55
CA ALA A 116 8.15 7.51 16.08
C ALA A 116 8.80 6.64 15.00
N ALA A 117 9.35 7.30 13.97
CA ALA A 117 10.13 6.63 12.96
C ALA A 117 11.37 6.00 13.59
N ASP A 118 11.51 4.69 13.44
CA ASP A 118 12.67 3.94 13.92
C ASP A 118 13.28 3.13 12.78
N PHE A 119 14.62 3.09 12.76
CA PHE A 119 15.42 2.30 11.83
C PHE A 119 16.46 1.53 12.63
N SER A 120 16.41 0.20 12.55
CA SER A 120 17.50 -0.61 13.09
C SER A 120 18.81 -0.38 12.32
N LEU A 121 19.95 -0.68 12.96
CA LEU A 121 21.28 -0.61 12.33
C LEU A 121 21.39 -1.41 11.04
N ALA A 122 20.53 -2.42 10.85
CA ALA A 122 20.45 -3.18 9.61
C ALA A 122 20.13 -2.30 8.39
N TYR A 123 19.62 -1.09 8.55
CA TYR A 123 19.36 -0.15 7.45
C TYR A 123 20.54 0.79 7.15
N ASP A 124 21.58 0.78 7.98
CA ASP A 124 22.79 1.57 7.79
C ASP A 124 23.81 0.81 6.93
N ARG A 125 23.44 0.64 5.67
CA ARG A 125 24.25 -0.02 4.65
C ARG A 125 24.09 0.70 3.33
N ASP A 126 25.00 0.42 2.41
CA ASP A 126 24.84 0.87 1.04
C ASP A 126 23.71 0.10 0.38
N TRP A 127 22.75 0.86 -0.12
CA TRP A 127 21.65 0.38 -0.92
C TRP A 127 22.04 0.46 -2.40
N ARG A 128 21.21 -0.15 -3.26
CA ARG A 128 21.42 -0.17 -4.71
C ARG A 128 21.63 1.25 -5.26
N GLU A 129 22.44 1.35 -6.32
CA GLU A 129 22.58 2.56 -7.13
C GLU A 129 21.21 3.11 -7.58
N GLY A 130 21.07 4.44 -7.56
CA GLY A 130 19.81 5.11 -7.86
C GLY A 130 18.83 5.24 -6.68
N LEU A 131 19.22 4.89 -5.45
CA LEU A 131 18.41 5.12 -4.23
C LEU A 131 19.00 6.19 -3.30
N ALA A 132 19.74 7.14 -3.87
CA ALA A 132 20.49 8.13 -3.09
C ALA A 132 19.56 9.04 -2.27
N ARG A 133 18.41 9.45 -2.83
CA ARG A 133 17.46 10.34 -2.16
C ARG A 133 16.68 9.62 -1.06
N TYR A 134 16.24 8.39 -1.29
CA TYR A 134 15.68 7.54 -0.23
C TYR A 134 16.68 7.34 0.92
N THR A 135 17.95 7.12 0.59
CA THR A 135 19.02 6.94 1.58
C THR A 135 19.29 8.22 2.37
N ALA A 136 19.32 9.37 1.71
CA ALA A 136 19.44 10.67 2.35
C ALA A 136 18.26 10.93 3.30
N LEU A 137 17.03 10.71 2.83
CA LEU A 137 15.82 10.89 3.64
C LEU A 137 15.80 9.95 4.86
N ARG A 138 16.23 8.69 4.69
CA ARG A 138 16.40 7.76 5.82
C ARG A 138 17.35 8.33 6.87
N ARG A 139 18.51 8.84 6.46
CA ARG A 139 19.51 9.42 7.36
C ARG A 139 18.97 10.66 8.08
N ASP A 140 18.21 11.50 7.38
CA ASP A 140 17.58 12.69 7.99
C ASP A 140 16.51 12.32 9.02
N LEU A 141 15.71 11.29 8.75
CA LEU A 141 14.74 10.76 9.72
C LEU A 141 15.44 10.17 10.95
N ALA A 142 16.47 9.34 10.75
CA ALA A 142 17.21 8.72 11.84
C ALA A 142 17.94 9.74 12.73
N ALA A 143 18.38 10.87 12.14
CA ALA A 143 19.01 11.96 12.87
C ALA A 143 18.03 13.01 13.42
N GLY A 144 16.72 12.83 13.23
CA GLY A 144 15.71 13.81 13.65
C GLY A 144 15.71 15.13 12.89
N ARG A 145 16.46 15.24 11.77
CA ARG A 145 16.47 16.41 10.88
C ARG A 145 15.20 16.53 10.04
N LYS A 146 14.52 15.40 9.84
CA LYS A 146 13.21 15.31 9.20
C LYS A 146 12.25 14.55 10.09
N ALA A 147 10.97 14.86 9.97
CA ALA A 147 9.89 14.06 10.55
C ALA A 147 8.65 14.14 9.67
N PHE A 148 7.87 13.06 9.66
CA PHE A 148 6.54 13.00 9.08
C PHE A 148 5.59 12.48 10.15
N ARG A 149 4.50 13.20 10.39
CA ARG A 149 3.52 12.91 11.44
C ARG A 149 2.42 11.97 10.97
N THR A 150 2.15 11.93 9.67
CA THR A 150 1.00 11.23 9.08
C THR A 150 1.39 10.09 8.14
N LEU A 151 2.57 10.16 7.50
CA LEU A 151 2.90 9.22 6.41
C LEU A 151 3.43 7.84 6.82
N GLY A 152 4.00 7.71 8.01
CA GLY A 152 4.80 6.51 8.32
C GLY A 152 6.03 6.37 7.41
N ALA A 153 6.73 7.47 7.14
CA ALA A 153 7.81 7.52 6.14
C ALA A 153 8.90 6.45 6.28
N ALA A 154 9.19 6.00 7.51
CA ALA A 154 10.15 4.91 7.72
C ALA A 154 9.71 3.59 7.08
N GLU A 155 8.41 3.27 7.12
CA GLU A 155 7.83 2.11 6.45
C GLU A 155 7.97 2.23 4.93
N LEU A 156 7.59 3.39 4.37
CA LEU A 156 7.68 3.65 2.93
C LEU A 156 9.12 3.53 2.39
N ILE A 157 10.12 3.99 3.15
CA ILE A 157 11.53 3.87 2.78
C ILE A 157 11.96 2.38 2.80
N ARG A 158 11.56 1.62 3.83
CA ARG A 158 11.84 0.18 3.88
C ARG A 158 11.22 -0.56 2.70
N GLN A 159 9.98 -0.22 2.38
CA GLN A 159 9.25 -0.76 1.25
C GLN A 159 9.92 -0.44 -0.09
N ALA A 160 10.37 0.81 -0.30
CA ALA A 160 11.11 1.19 -1.50
C ALA A 160 12.39 0.35 -1.66
N TYR A 161 13.14 0.14 -0.59
CA TYR A 161 14.32 -0.72 -0.61
C TYR A 161 14.04 -2.19 -0.97
N GLY A 162 12.99 -2.77 -0.38
CA GLY A 162 12.54 -4.11 -0.73
C GLY A 162 12.11 -4.18 -2.20
N LEU A 163 11.33 -3.21 -2.65
CA LEU A 163 10.80 -3.15 -4.01
C LEU A 163 11.90 -2.97 -5.06
N ALA A 164 12.89 -2.10 -4.82
CA ALA A 164 14.05 -1.94 -5.69
C ALA A 164 14.86 -3.23 -5.84
N THR A 165 14.97 -4.00 -4.75
CA THR A 165 15.66 -5.28 -4.76
C THR A 165 14.90 -6.30 -5.59
N GLN A 166 13.59 -6.41 -5.35
CA GLN A 166 12.75 -7.38 -6.02
C GLN A 166 12.54 -7.05 -7.50
N GLY A 167 12.31 -5.78 -7.84
CA GLY A 167 12.19 -5.32 -9.22
C GLY A 167 13.43 -5.66 -10.04
N ALA A 168 14.62 -5.36 -9.52
CA ALA A 168 15.86 -5.68 -10.23
C ALA A 168 16.10 -7.19 -10.40
N ARG A 169 15.75 -8.03 -9.41
CA ARG A 169 15.80 -9.49 -9.53
C ARG A 169 14.88 -10.02 -10.64
N GLN A 170 13.80 -9.31 -10.90
CA GLN A 170 12.82 -9.65 -11.94
C GLN A 170 13.10 -8.95 -13.28
N GLY A 171 14.14 -8.11 -13.38
CA GLY A 171 14.41 -7.30 -14.57
C GLY A 171 13.36 -6.22 -14.84
N ARG A 172 12.70 -5.70 -13.79
CA ARG A 172 11.59 -4.74 -13.87
C ARG A 172 11.92 -3.43 -13.18
N GLY A 173 11.34 -2.34 -13.68
CA GLY A 173 11.25 -1.07 -12.94
C GLY A 173 10.39 -1.22 -11.68
N ALA A 174 10.50 -0.27 -10.76
CA ALA A 174 9.85 -0.33 -9.46
C ALA A 174 9.04 0.94 -9.17
N VAL A 175 7.77 0.76 -8.77
CA VAL A 175 6.90 1.87 -8.38
C VAL A 175 6.24 1.57 -7.03
N LEU A 176 6.45 2.46 -6.06
CA LEU A 176 5.77 2.44 -4.78
C LEU A 176 4.52 3.31 -4.88
N VAL A 177 3.34 2.69 -4.87
CA VAL A 177 2.06 3.37 -4.80
C VAL A 177 1.66 3.51 -3.34
N TYR A 178 1.40 4.75 -2.92
CA TYR A 178 0.75 5.03 -1.65
C TYR A 178 -0.73 5.33 -1.94
N LEU A 179 -1.59 4.34 -1.71
CA LEU A 179 -3.02 4.41 -1.97
C LEU A 179 -3.72 4.82 -0.68
N TYR A 180 -4.42 5.95 -0.67
CA TYR A 180 -5.02 6.47 0.56
C TYR A 180 -6.46 6.90 0.39
N ALA A 181 -7.22 6.80 1.47
CA ALA A 181 -8.55 7.38 1.58
C ALA A 181 -8.47 8.72 2.31
N GLU A 182 -9.40 9.62 1.98
CA GLU A 182 -9.61 10.87 2.72
C GLU A 182 -11.07 10.99 3.14
N PRO A 183 -11.52 10.12 4.06
CA PRO A 183 -12.90 10.15 4.52
C PRO A 183 -13.15 11.42 5.33
N GLU A 184 -14.34 12.02 5.16
CA GLU A 184 -14.74 13.22 5.92
C GLU A 184 -15.02 12.91 7.40
N ARG A 185 -15.25 11.63 7.72
CA ARG A 185 -15.65 11.14 9.04
C ARG A 185 -14.95 9.83 9.38
N TRP A 186 -14.67 9.63 10.66
CA TRP A 186 -14.33 8.31 11.22
C TRP A 186 -15.48 7.33 11.04
N ALA A 187 -15.23 6.01 11.16
CA ALA A 187 -16.31 5.03 11.12
C ALA A 187 -17.31 5.21 12.28
N SER A 188 -16.89 5.86 13.37
CA SER A 188 -17.77 6.30 14.47
C SER A 188 -18.73 7.45 14.11
N GLY A 189 -18.62 8.04 12.91
CA GLY A 189 -19.40 9.18 12.45
C GLY A 189 -18.85 10.56 12.85
N LYS A 190 -17.84 10.59 13.74
CA LYS A 190 -17.14 11.83 14.13
C LYS A 190 -16.44 12.45 12.93
N PRO A 191 -16.49 13.79 12.75
CA PRO A 191 -15.76 14.45 11.67
C PRO A 191 -14.26 14.24 11.83
N LEU A 192 -13.57 14.09 10.71
CA LEU A 192 -12.12 14.09 10.66
C LEU A 192 -11.61 15.54 10.76
N ASP A 193 -10.46 15.74 11.42
CA ASP A 193 -9.84 17.06 11.53
C ASP A 193 -9.32 17.53 10.16
N PRO A 194 -9.84 18.63 9.58
CA PRO A 194 -9.36 19.15 8.30
C PRO A 194 -7.88 19.52 8.32
N ALA A 195 -7.33 19.92 9.48
CA ALA A 195 -5.91 20.23 9.60
C ALA A 195 -5.03 18.97 9.47
N ALA A 196 -5.51 17.82 9.93
CA ALA A 196 -4.82 16.54 9.76
C ALA A 196 -4.79 16.11 8.28
N VAL A 197 -5.89 16.30 7.55
CA VAL A 197 -5.97 16.06 6.10
C VAL A 197 -5.01 16.97 5.33
N ALA A 198 -5.03 18.27 5.63
CA ALA A 198 -4.12 19.23 4.99
C ALA A 198 -2.65 18.90 5.28
N LEU A 199 -2.33 18.49 6.51
CA LEU A 199 -0.98 18.04 6.87
C LEU A 199 -0.58 16.79 6.10
N HIS A 200 -1.46 15.79 5.99
CA HIS A 200 -1.18 14.56 5.24
C HIS A 200 -0.88 14.84 3.77
N ARG A 201 -1.69 15.66 3.10
CA ARG A 201 -1.43 16.09 1.70
C ARG A 201 -0.09 16.82 1.55
N LYS A 202 0.23 17.72 2.49
CA LYS A 202 1.51 18.44 2.50
C LYS A 202 2.69 17.46 2.63
N GLU A 203 2.60 16.53 3.58
CA GLU A 203 3.62 15.52 3.81
C GLU A 203 3.79 14.60 2.59
N LEU A 204 2.70 14.19 1.93
CA LEU A 204 2.74 13.40 0.69
C LEU A 204 3.52 14.13 -0.40
N ALA A 205 3.19 15.40 -0.66
CA ALA A 205 3.87 16.22 -1.66
C ALA A 205 5.36 16.39 -1.34
N GLU A 206 5.67 16.60 -0.05
CA GLU A 206 7.05 16.74 0.41
C GLU A 206 7.85 15.45 0.26
N PHE A 207 7.32 14.31 0.71
CA PHE A 207 7.96 13.00 0.54
C PHE A 207 8.19 12.70 -0.93
N ALA A 208 7.16 12.88 -1.78
CA ALA A 208 7.26 12.69 -3.22
C ALA A 208 8.33 13.59 -3.86
N GLY A 209 8.44 14.84 -3.42
CA GLY A 209 9.48 15.77 -3.86
C GLY A 209 10.88 15.31 -3.47
N LEU A 210 11.05 14.86 -2.23
CA LEU A 210 12.34 14.46 -1.67
C LEU A 210 12.92 13.22 -2.36
N VAL A 211 12.07 12.24 -2.72
CA VAL A 211 12.51 10.97 -3.32
C VAL A 211 12.41 10.93 -4.84
N ARG A 212 11.89 11.99 -5.47
CA ARG A 212 11.66 12.06 -6.92
C ARG A 212 12.93 11.72 -7.70
N GLY A 213 12.81 10.88 -8.72
CA GLY A 213 13.91 10.55 -9.63
C GLY A 213 14.91 9.52 -9.10
N ASP A 214 14.69 8.98 -7.90
CA ASP A 214 15.32 7.72 -7.53
C ASP A 214 14.69 6.55 -8.32
N LEU A 215 15.38 5.41 -8.31
CA LEU A 215 15.05 4.17 -9.00
C LEU A 215 13.63 3.66 -8.69
N VAL A 216 13.14 3.91 -7.48
CA VAL A 216 11.76 3.61 -7.10
C VAL A 216 10.95 4.88 -7.22
N SER A 217 10.00 4.90 -8.16
CA SER A 217 9.08 6.03 -8.27
C SER A 217 8.05 5.97 -7.14
N PHE A 218 7.83 7.08 -6.45
CA PHE A 218 6.77 7.22 -5.45
C PHE A 218 5.53 7.87 -6.07
N MET A 219 4.40 7.18 -6.01
CA MET A 219 3.13 7.60 -6.62
C MET A 219 2.00 7.62 -5.59
N PRO A 220 1.62 8.80 -5.06
CA PRO A 220 0.41 8.91 -4.26
C PRO A 220 -0.83 8.79 -5.15
N LEU A 221 -1.81 7.99 -4.72
CA LEU A 221 -3.08 7.78 -5.40
C LEU A 221 -4.22 7.75 -4.38
N THR A 222 -5.40 8.27 -4.73
CA THR A 222 -6.57 8.18 -3.84
C THR A 222 -7.41 6.94 -4.16
N TRP A 223 -8.04 6.36 -3.14
CA TRP A 223 -9.06 5.32 -3.33
C TRP A 223 -10.21 5.85 -4.20
N ARG A 224 -10.57 7.12 -4.04
CA ARG A 224 -11.59 7.79 -4.86
C ARG A 224 -11.29 7.73 -6.35
N ASP A 225 -10.09 8.14 -6.76
CA ASP A 225 -9.72 8.18 -8.17
C ASP A 225 -9.61 6.77 -8.77
N LEU A 226 -9.08 5.82 -7.99
CA LEU A 226 -9.01 4.42 -8.39
C LEU A 226 -10.40 3.82 -8.60
N LEU A 227 -11.31 4.01 -7.65
CA LEU A 227 -12.66 3.47 -7.73
C LEU A 227 -13.50 4.17 -8.79
N ALA A 228 -13.28 5.46 -9.05
CA ALA A 228 -13.89 6.16 -10.18
C ALA A 228 -13.48 5.52 -11.52
N GLN A 229 -12.20 5.19 -11.69
CA GLN A 229 -11.71 4.47 -12.88
C GLN A 229 -12.38 3.08 -13.02
N TRP A 230 -12.49 2.33 -11.92
CA TRP A 230 -13.11 1.01 -11.94
C TRP A 230 -14.62 1.06 -12.17
N ALA A 231 -15.31 2.06 -11.64
CA ALA A 231 -16.74 2.29 -11.85
C ALA A 231 -17.05 2.64 -13.31
N ALA A 232 -16.15 3.33 -14.00
CA ALA A 232 -16.29 3.67 -15.42
C ALA A 232 -16.06 2.49 -16.37
N THR A 233 -15.54 1.36 -15.87
CA THR A 233 -15.26 0.17 -16.69
C THR A 233 -16.28 -0.93 -16.39
N PRO A 234 -17.09 -1.39 -17.38
CA PRO A 234 -18.18 -2.34 -17.14
C PRO A 234 -17.76 -3.61 -16.40
N ALA A 235 -16.57 -4.15 -16.70
CA ALA A 235 -16.06 -5.37 -16.08
C ALA A 235 -15.76 -5.24 -14.58
N THR A 236 -15.49 -4.03 -14.08
CA THR A 236 -15.11 -3.76 -12.68
C THR A 236 -16.14 -2.91 -11.92
N ALA A 237 -17.16 -2.39 -12.61
CA ALA A 237 -18.12 -1.46 -12.03
C ALA A 237 -18.89 -2.04 -10.83
N ALA A 238 -19.35 -3.29 -10.94
CA ALA A 238 -20.05 -3.98 -9.85
C ALA A 238 -19.15 -4.18 -8.62
N HIS A 239 -17.86 -4.48 -8.83
CA HIS A 239 -16.89 -4.64 -7.74
C HIS A 239 -16.60 -3.31 -7.05
N ALA A 240 -16.40 -2.23 -7.82
CA ALA A 240 -16.24 -0.89 -7.27
C ALA A 240 -17.47 -0.46 -6.43
N GLY A 241 -18.68 -0.76 -6.91
CA GLY A 241 -19.92 -0.52 -6.17
C GLY A 241 -19.99 -1.31 -4.85
N ALA A 242 -19.58 -2.59 -4.86
CA ALA A 242 -19.55 -3.42 -3.66
C ALA A 242 -18.54 -2.90 -2.61
N LEU A 243 -17.38 -2.40 -3.06
CA LEU A 243 -16.39 -1.76 -2.18
C LEU A 243 -16.96 -0.51 -1.51
N LEU A 244 -17.57 0.40 -2.28
CA LEU A 244 -18.20 1.60 -1.74
C LEU A 244 -19.36 1.28 -0.80
N ALA A 245 -20.17 0.26 -1.12
CA ALA A 245 -21.27 -0.17 -0.25
C ALA A 245 -20.76 -0.72 1.09
N ARG A 246 -19.64 -1.46 1.10
CA ARG A 246 -19.09 -2.08 2.31
C ARG A 246 -18.26 -1.14 3.17
N PHE A 247 -17.48 -0.26 2.54
CA PHE A 247 -16.47 0.59 3.19
C PHE A 247 -16.87 2.07 3.23
N GLY A 248 -18.00 2.45 2.61
CA GLY A 248 -18.46 3.83 2.58
C GLY A 248 -17.62 4.73 1.67
N PRO A 249 -17.72 6.06 1.83
CA PRO A 249 -16.89 7.02 1.12
C PRO A 249 -15.39 6.82 1.43
N LEU A 250 -14.57 6.84 0.38
CA LEU A 250 -13.12 6.68 0.42
C LEU A 250 -12.42 7.89 -0.24
#